data_AF-X0V3H7-F1
#
_entry.id   AF-X0V3H7-F1
#
_cell.length_a   1.000
_cell.length_b   1.000
_cell.length_c   1.000
_cell.angle_alpha   90.00
_cell.angle_beta   90.00
_cell.angle_gamma   90.00
#
_symmetry.space_group_name_H-M   'P 1'
#
loop_
_entity.id
_entity.type
_entity.pdbx_description
1 polymer ?
#
loop_
_entity_poly.entity_id
_entity_poly.type
_entity_poly.pdbx_seq_one_letter_code
_entity_poly.pdbx_strand_id
1 'polypeptide(L)' 'MPKKKKTFGLRLRTRGGTSVRKQWTRITMAKRSKHKCPRCSIPAVKRDSVGVWECSKCGYRFAGGAYMPSTRIG' A
#
# COMPACT_ATOMS: atom_id res chain seq x y z
N MET A 1 -15.08 -17.10 -14.10
CA MET A 1 -13.88 -16.47 -14.69
C MET A 1 -12.78 -16.36 -13.65
N PRO A 2 -11.57 -16.92 -13.86
CA PRO A 2 -10.49 -16.81 -12.88
C PRO A 2 -10.02 -15.35 -12.76
N LYS A 3 -10.10 -14.77 -11.57
CA LYS A 3 -9.63 -13.41 -11.30
C LYS A 3 -8.10 -13.38 -11.47
N LYS A 4 -7.60 -12.66 -12.48
CA LYS A 4 -6.15 -12.43 -12.69
C LYS A 4 -5.57 -11.79 -11.41
N LYS A 5 -4.72 -12.52 -10.67
CA LYS A 5 -4.03 -11.97 -9.50
C LYS A 5 -3.14 -10.81 -9.97
N LYS A 6 -3.38 -9.59 -9.48
CA LYS A 6 -2.55 -8.40 -9.75
C LYS A 6 -1.16 -8.60 -9.15
N THR A 7 -0.30 -9.32 -9.87
CA THR A 7 1.07 -9.62 -9.45
C THR A 7 1.97 -8.48 -9.88
N PHE A 8 2.22 -7.53 -8.96
CA PHE A 8 3.14 -6.43 -9.24
C PHE A 8 4.51 -6.92 -9.71
N GLY A 9 4.96 -8.08 -9.22
CA GLY A 9 6.24 -8.73 -9.48
C GLY A 9 6.51 -9.05 -10.94
N LEU A 10 5.48 -9.07 -11.80
CA LEU A 10 5.67 -9.19 -13.24
C LEU A 10 6.48 -8.02 -13.83
N ARG A 11 6.42 -6.83 -13.19
CA ARG A 11 7.23 -5.66 -13.58
C ARG A 11 8.72 -5.89 -13.47
N LEU A 12 9.15 -6.78 -12.58
CA LEU A 12 10.57 -7.11 -12.39
C LEU A 12 11.08 -8.14 -13.41
N ARG A 13 10.22 -8.63 -14.33
CA ARG A 13 10.52 -9.60 -15.40
C ARG A 13 11.34 -10.80 -14.92
N THR A 14 12.63 -10.86 -15.24
CA THR A 14 13.57 -11.94 -14.87
C THR A 14 14.55 -11.55 -13.77
N ARG A 15 14.49 -10.31 -13.26
CA ARG A 15 15.40 -9.79 -12.21
C ARG A 15 14.94 -10.14 -10.79
N GLY A 16 15.89 -10.30 -9.87
CA GLY A 16 15.64 -10.38 -8.42
C GLY A 16 15.16 -11.73 -7.85
N GLY A 17 15.11 -12.81 -8.64
CA GLY A 17 14.69 -14.12 -8.13
C GLY A 17 13.23 -14.19 -7.63
N THR A 18 12.77 -15.38 -7.23
CA THR A 18 11.36 -15.59 -6.87
C THR A 18 11.01 -15.05 -5.47
N SER A 19 11.92 -15.22 -4.49
CA SER A 19 11.69 -14.80 -3.11
C SER A 19 11.52 -13.28 -2.98
N VAL A 20 12.48 -12.51 -3.51
CA VAL A 20 12.44 -11.04 -3.46
C VAL A 20 11.21 -10.50 -4.18
N ARG A 21 10.83 -11.11 -5.32
CA ARG A 21 9.60 -10.71 -6.02
C ARG A 21 8.34 -10.93 -5.18
N LYS A 22 8.24 -12.06 -4.48
CA LYS A 22 7.10 -12.36 -3.58
C LYS A 22 7.03 -11.36 -2.41
N GLN A 23 8.18 -10.96 -1.87
CA GLN A 23 8.23 -9.94 -0.82
C GLN A 23 7.86 -8.55 -1.35
N TRP A 24 8.44 -8.15 -2.49
CA TRP A 24 8.16 -6.87 -3.10
C TRP A 24 6.70 -6.74 -3.56
N THR A 25 6.10 -7.80 -4.10
CA THR A 25 4.67 -7.80 -4.42
C THR A 25 3.82 -7.59 -3.19
N ARG A 26 4.10 -8.29 -2.09
CA ARG A 26 3.38 -8.17 -0.82
C ARG A 26 3.42 -6.73 -0.29
N ILE A 27 4.62 -6.14 -0.24
CA ILE A 27 4.82 -4.76 0.24
C ILE A 27 4.13 -3.75 -0.70
N THR A 28 4.28 -3.92 -2.01
CA THR A 28 3.68 -3.00 -3.01
C THR A 28 2.16 -3.07 -2.99
N MET A 29 1.59 -4.27 -2.78
CA MET A 29 0.15 -4.45 -2.62
C MET A 29 -0.38 -3.74 -1.37
N ALA A 30 0.27 -3.93 -0.22
CA ALA A 30 -0.11 -3.27 1.03
C ALA A 30 0.04 -1.73 0.95
N LYS A 31 1.08 -1.25 0.27
CA LYS A 31 1.30 0.19 0.02
C LYS A 31 0.19 0.80 -0.84
N ARG A 32 -0.28 0.09 -1.86
CA ARG A 32 -1.26 0.58 -2.85
C ARG A 32 -2.71 0.25 -2.50
N SER A 33 -2.95 -0.58 -1.49
CA SER A 33 -4.32 -0.88 -1.04
C SER A 33 -4.97 0.38 -0.49
N LYS A 34 -6.28 0.52 -0.71
CA LYS A 34 -7.05 1.59 -0.12
C LYS A 34 -7.23 1.30 1.37
N HIS A 35 -6.81 2.22 2.22
CA HIS A 35 -6.94 2.10 3.67
C HIS A 35 -8.08 2.97 4.19
N LYS A 36 -8.68 2.57 5.32
CA LYS A 36 -9.72 3.34 5.99
C LYS A 36 -9.11 4.61 6.60
N CYS A 37 -9.78 5.74 6.39
CA CYS A 37 -9.39 7.00 7.01
C CYS A 37 -9.82 7.02 8.49
N PRO A 38 -8.98 7.48 9.43
CA PRO A 38 -9.38 7.62 10.84
C PRO A 38 -10.46 8.69 11.07
N ARG A 39 -10.59 9.67 10.15
CA ARG A 39 -11.54 10.78 10.30
C ARG A 39 -12.91 10.50 9.69
N CYS A 40 -12.95 10.04 8.43
CA CYS A 40 -14.20 9.83 7.69
C CYS A 40 -14.57 8.36 7.50
N SER A 41 -13.75 7.40 7.97
CA SER A 41 -13.95 5.94 7.84
C SER A 41 -14.06 5.39 6.42
N ILE A 42 -13.94 6.25 5.40
CA ILE A 42 -13.98 5.86 3.99
C ILE A 42 -12.64 5.24 3.59
N PRO A 43 -12.63 4.14 2.81
CA PRO A 43 -11.41 3.55 2.25
C PRO A 43 -10.90 4.38 1.06
N ALA A 44 -10.36 5.56 1.35
CA ALA A 44 -9.86 6.52 0.35
C ALA A 44 -8.47 7.09 0.71
N VAL A 45 -7.80 6.49 1.69
CA VAL A 45 -6.44 6.90 2.05
C VAL A 45 -5.45 6.44 0.98
N LYS A 46 -4.60 7.36 0.55
CA LYS A 46 -3.48 7.15 -0.35
C LYS A 46 -2.19 7.62 0.33
N ARG A 47 -1.07 7.03 -0.08
CA ARG A 47 0.25 7.48 0.39
C ARG A 47 0.71 8.66 -0.46
N ASP A 48 1.09 9.75 0.21
CA ASP A 48 1.63 10.93 -0.46
C ASP A 48 3.16 10.84 -0.52
N SER A 49 3.82 10.74 0.64
CA SER A 49 5.28 10.56 0.76
C SER A 49 5.64 9.40 1.70
N VAL A 50 6.93 9.20 2.02
CA VAL A 50 7.33 8.17 3.00
C VAL A 50 6.82 8.59 4.38
N GLY A 51 5.97 7.76 4.98
CA GLY A 51 5.41 8.04 6.30
C GLY A 51 4.25 9.05 6.33
N VAL A 52 3.93 9.73 5.22
CA VAL A 52 2.78 10.65 5.14
C VAL A 52 1.66 10.04 4.29
N TRP A 53 0.46 10.05 4.85
CA TRP A 53 -0.75 9.51 4.24
C TRP A 53 -1.83 10.57 4.18
N GLU A 54 -2.58 10.60 3.08
CA GLU A 54 -3.62 11.58 2.83
C GLU A 54 -4.93 10.88 2.42
N CYS A 55 -6.03 11.31 3.00
CA CYS A 55 -7.36 10.89 2.54
C CYS A 55 -7.82 11.77 1.37
N SER A 56 -8.06 11.16 0.21
CA SER A 56 -8.53 11.91 -0.96
C SER A 56 -9.98 12.40 -0.87
N LYS A 57 -10.70 12.11 0.22
CA LYS A 57 -12.10 12.52 0.43
C LYS A 57 -12.21 13.70 1.41
N CYS A 58 -11.56 13.62 2.56
CA CYS A 58 -11.61 14.67 3.57
C CYS A 58 -10.34 15.54 3.65
N GLY A 59 -9.33 15.27 2.81
CA GLY A 59 -8.06 16.03 2.80
C GLY A 59 -7.20 15.83 4.04
N TYR A 60 -7.56 14.91 4.93
CA TYR A 60 -6.82 14.70 6.17
C TYR A 60 -5.48 14.03 5.89
N ARG A 61 -4.41 14.73 6.28
CA ARG A 61 -3.01 14.26 6.20
C ARG A 61 -2.55 13.82 7.58
N PHE A 62 -1.92 12.66 7.66
CA PHE A 62 -1.42 12.10 8.91
C PHE A 62 -0.13 11.33 8.71
N ALA A 63 0.63 11.21 9.80
CA ALA A 63 1.83 10.40 9.85
C ALA A 63 1.47 8.93 10.12
N GLY A 64 2.18 8.01 9.48
CA GLY A 64 2.02 6.58 9.65
C GLY A 64 3.28 5.83 9.23
N GLY A 65 3.18 4.51 9.11
CA GLY A 65 4.29 3.69 8.67
C GLY A 65 4.71 3.95 7.21
N ALA A 66 5.91 3.49 6.86
CA ALA A 66 6.47 3.65 5.52
C ALA A 66 5.64 2.93 4.43
N TYR A 67 5.10 1.74 4.74
CA TYR A 67 4.36 0.91 3.79
C TYR A 67 2.89 0.68 4.17
N MET A 68 2.54 0.92 5.43
CA MET A 68 1.18 0.80 5.97
C MET A 68 0.87 2.04 6.82
N PRO A 69 -0.38 2.54 6.80
CA PRO A 69 -0.74 3.75 7.53
C PRO A 69 -0.76 3.57 9.06
N SER A 70 -0.97 2.34 9.54
CA SER A 70 -0.86 2.00 10.97
C SER A 70 0.21 0.92 11.13
N THR A 71 1.04 1.10 12.16
CA THR A 71 2.07 0.14 12.54
C THR A 71 1.74 -0.47 13.90
N ARG A 72 2.34 -1.61 14.23
CA ARG A 72 2.11 -2.24 15.53
C ARG A 72 2.80 -1.50 16.68
N ILE A 73 3.85 -0.75 16.35
CA ILE A 73 4.73 -0.07 17.31
C ILE A 73 4.21 1.35 17.60
N GLY A 74 3.26 1.86 16.81
CA GLY A 74 2.64 3.17 16.92
C GLY A 74 1.45 3.31 15.99
#